data_AF-A0A445EWG2-F1
#
_entry.id   AF-A0A445EWG2-F1
#
_cell.length_a   1.000
_cell.length_b   1.000
_cell.length_c   1.000
_cell.angle_alpha   90.00
_cell.angle_beta   90.00
_cell.angle_gamma   90.00
#
_symmetry.space_group_name_H-M   'P 1'
#
loop_
_entity.id
_entity.type
_entity.pdbx_description
1 polymer ?
#
loop_
_entity_poly.entity_id
_entity_poly.type
_entity_poly.pdbx_seq_one_letter_code
_entity_poly.pdbx_strand_id
1 'polypeptide(L)'
;MTHPKFFTNAKLAISETYQGTDFQFLDFGKDTFQDDGSTASTAVLIDNHLYVANVGDSRTIISKAGKAIGLSEDHKPNRSDERKRIENVSSNVLRLWQSNVEAVCRCRT
;
A
#
# COMPACT_ATOMS: atom_id res chain seq x y z
N MET A 1 3.34 -15.95 3.64
CA MET A 1 4.01 -15.36 2.46
C MET A 1 4.18 -16.44 1.41
N THR A 2 3.21 -16.60 0.50
CA THR A 2 3.18 -17.67 -0.50
C THR A 2 3.32 -17.15 -1.94
N HIS A 3 3.45 -15.83 -2.11
CA HIS A 3 3.52 -15.22 -3.43
C HIS A 3 4.81 -15.66 -4.14
N PRO A 4 4.75 -16.23 -5.36
CA PRO A 4 5.90 -16.86 -6.02
C PRO A 4 7.04 -15.87 -6.32
N LYS A 5 6.70 -14.59 -6.51
CA LYS A 5 7.65 -13.52 -6.80
C LYS A 5 8.20 -12.82 -5.54
N PHE A 6 7.88 -13.29 -4.33
CA PHE A 6 8.18 -12.55 -3.11
C PHE A 6 9.68 -12.24 -2.93
N PHE A 7 10.55 -13.22 -3.15
CA PHE A 7 12.00 -13.04 -3.02
C PHE A 7 12.68 -12.49 -4.28
N THR A 8 12.05 -12.62 -5.46
CA THR A 8 12.64 -12.17 -6.74
C THR A 8 12.22 -10.76 -7.12
N ASN A 9 10.98 -10.38 -6.81
CA ASN A 9 10.42 -9.06 -7.06
C ASN A 9 9.40 -8.72 -5.97
N ALA A 10 9.92 -8.39 -4.79
CA ALA A 10 9.12 -8.02 -3.62
C ALA A 10 8.15 -6.87 -3.91
N LYS A 11 8.56 -5.89 -4.72
CA LYS A 11 7.71 -4.76 -5.10
C LYS A 11 6.46 -5.20 -5.83
N LEU A 12 6.63 -6.03 -6.86
CA LEU A 12 5.51 -6.57 -7.62
C LEU A 12 4.67 -7.52 -6.75
N ALA A 13 5.30 -8.39 -5.98
CA ALA A 13 4.60 -9.32 -5.10
C ALA A 13 3.70 -8.62 -4.07
N ILE A 14 4.19 -7.54 -3.44
CA ILE A 14 3.40 -6.75 -2.50
C ILE A 14 2.23 -6.07 -3.22
N SER A 15 2.47 -5.47 -4.39
CA SER A 15 1.41 -4.82 -5.17
C SER A 15 0.32 -5.80 -5.64
N GLU A 16 0.72 -6.95 -6.20
CA GLU A 16 -0.20 -8.03 -6.63
C GLU A 16 -0.99 -8.59 -5.43
N THR A 17 -0.35 -8.69 -4.25
CA THR A 17 -1.02 -9.15 -3.02
C THR A 17 -2.07 -8.15 -2.54
N TYR A 18 -1.76 -6.84 -2.52
CA TYR A 18 -2.75 -5.82 -2.13
C TYR A 18 -3.97 -5.85 -3.04
N GLN A 19 -3.77 -5.91 -4.36
CA GLN A 19 -4.85 -6.01 -5.35
C GLN A 19 -5.66 -7.30 -5.18
N GLY A 20 -5.00 -8.43 -4.95
CA GLY A 20 -5.65 -9.71 -4.71
C GLY A 20 -6.50 -9.72 -3.44
N THR A 21 -6.00 -9.16 -2.35
CA THR A 21 -6.74 -9.04 -1.09
C THR A 21 -7.94 -8.12 -1.24
N ASP A 22 -7.80 -6.96 -1.90
CA ASP A 22 -8.91 -6.04 -2.15
C ASP A 22 -10.00 -6.69 -3.02
N PHE A 23 -9.60 -7.41 -4.07
CA PHE A 23 -10.54 -8.18 -4.89
C PHE A 23 -11.30 -9.23 -4.07
N GLN A 24 -10.62 -9.99 -3.22
CA GLN A 24 -11.24 -11.00 -2.35
C GLN A 24 -12.17 -10.36 -1.32
N PHE A 25 -11.79 -9.23 -0.75
CA PHE A 25 -12.61 -8.47 0.20
C PHE A 25 -13.90 -7.99 -0.47
N LEU A 26 -13.79 -7.38 -1.66
CA LEU A 26 -14.94 -6.92 -2.43
C LEU A 26 -15.82 -8.10 -2.87
N ASP A 27 -15.24 -9.23 -3.27
CA ASP A 27 -15.99 -10.42 -3.67
C ASP A 27 -16.78 -11.02 -2.51
N PHE A 28 -16.17 -11.11 -1.32
CA PHE A 28 -16.84 -11.57 -0.10
C PHE A 28 -17.95 -10.62 0.35
N GLY A 29 -17.75 -9.31 0.18
CA GLY A 29 -18.70 -8.28 0.57
C GLY A 29 -19.91 -8.11 -0.35
N LYS A 30 -19.95 -8.72 -1.54
CA LYS A 30 -21.01 -8.49 -2.55
C LYS A 30 -22.43 -8.75 -2.04
N ASP A 31 -22.60 -9.74 -1.16
CA ASP A 31 -23.90 -10.14 -0.63
C ASP A 31 -24.23 -9.47 0.72
N THR A 32 -23.33 -8.60 1.21
CA THR A 32 -23.49 -7.88 2.47
C THR A 32 -23.51 -6.37 2.22
N PHE A 33 -24.45 -5.64 2.80
CA PHE A 33 -24.45 -4.17 2.78
C PHE A 33 -23.44 -3.60 3.80
N GLN A 34 -22.16 -3.94 3.66
CA GLN A 34 -21.07 -3.37 4.48
C GLN A 34 -20.31 -2.33 3.66
N ASP A 35 -20.38 -1.08 4.11
CA ASP A 35 -19.60 0.06 3.59
C ASP A 35 -18.27 0.23 4.35
N ASP A 36 -17.72 -0.88 4.86
CA ASP A 36 -16.50 -0.87 5.64
C ASP A 36 -15.26 -0.85 4.72
N GLY A 37 -14.21 -0.20 5.20
CA GLY A 37 -12.91 -0.17 4.56
C GLY A 37 -11.80 -0.09 5.61
N SER A 38 -10.58 -0.35 5.19
CA SER A 38 -9.42 -0.27 6.08
C SER A 38 -8.22 0.35 5.38
N THR A 39 -7.30 0.89 6.17
CA THR A 39 -5.97 1.30 5.68
C THR A 39 -5.01 0.12 5.79
N ALA A 40 -3.90 0.17 5.05
CA ALA A 40 -2.87 -0.86 5.12
C ALA A 40 -1.47 -0.28 4.94
N SER A 41 -0.66 -0.35 5.99
CA SER A 41 0.77 -0.05 5.95
C SER A 41 1.56 -1.34 6.22
N THR A 42 2.43 -1.72 5.30
CA THR A 42 3.27 -2.94 5.39
C THR A 42 4.74 -2.55 5.31
N ALA A 43 5.55 -3.12 6.21
CA ALA A 43 7.00 -3.04 6.19
C ALA A 43 7.59 -4.46 6.16
N VAL A 44 8.36 -4.77 5.12
CA VAL A 44 8.98 -6.09 4.92
C VAL A 44 10.48 -5.94 4.82
N LEU A 45 11.23 -6.61 5.69
CA LEU A 45 12.69 -6.71 5.58
C LEU A 45 13.07 -7.99 4.84
N ILE A 46 13.71 -7.86 3.68
CA ILE A 46 14.28 -8.95 2.90
C ILE A 46 15.77 -8.68 2.76
N ASP A 47 16.59 -9.58 3.31
CA ASP A 47 18.02 -9.37 3.50
C ASP A 47 18.29 -8.03 4.20
N ASN A 48 18.97 -7.11 3.52
CA ASN A 48 19.27 -5.76 3.97
C ASN A 48 18.38 -4.70 3.30
N HIS A 49 17.20 -5.07 2.78
CA HIS A 49 16.28 -4.15 2.13
C HIS A 49 14.91 -4.16 2.83
N LEU A 50 14.51 -2.98 3.32
CA LEU A 50 13.21 -2.71 3.90
C LEU A 50 12.28 -2.14 2.81
N TYR A 51 11.26 -2.90 2.46
CA TYR A 51 10.20 -2.51 1.53
C TYR A 51 9.01 -1.98 2.33
N VAL A 52 8.53 -0.79 1.98
CA VAL A 52 7.35 -0.19 2.60
C VAL A 52 6.29 0.06 1.54
N ALA A 53 5.07 -0.40 1.83
CA ALA A 53 3.88 -0.13 1.04
C ALA A 53 2.82 0.47 1.96
N ASN A 54 2.19 1.55 1.52
CA ASN A 54 1.12 2.20 2.25
C ASN A 54 -0.08 2.38 1.32
N VAL A 55 -1.27 2.12 1.85
CA VAL A 55 -2.49 2.59 1.22
C VAL A 55 -3.47 3.08 2.28
N GLY A 56 -4.01 4.27 2.03
CA GLY A 56 -4.82 5.01 2.98
C GLY A 56 -4.00 6.08 3.69
N ASP A 57 -4.45 6.48 4.86
CA ASP A 57 -3.92 7.66 5.54
C ASP A 57 -3.11 7.34 6.80
N SER A 58 -2.77 6.06 6.97
CA SER A 58 -1.74 5.61 7.90
C SER A 58 -0.34 6.01 7.41
N ARG A 59 0.64 5.93 8.32
CA ARG A 59 2.02 6.35 8.04
C ARG A 59 3.04 5.38 8.63
N THR A 60 4.03 5.02 7.82
CA THR A 60 5.22 4.29 8.26
C THR A 60 6.39 5.25 8.45
N ILE A 61 6.99 5.18 9.64
CA ILE A 61 8.19 5.95 10.00
C ILE A 61 9.27 5.02 10.54
N ILE A 62 10.54 5.37 10.35
CA ILE A 62 11.68 4.69 10.96
C ILE A 62 12.54 5.68 11.75
N SER A 63 13.13 5.23 12.85
CA SER A 63 14.15 5.99 13.57
C SER A 63 15.53 5.59 13.11
N LYS A 64 16.35 6.56 12.69
CA LYS A 64 17.75 6.35 12.32
C LYS A 64 18.60 7.41 13.01
N ALA A 65 19.54 6.96 13.87
CA ALA A 65 20.41 7.83 14.66
C ALA A 65 19.63 8.91 15.45
N GLY A 66 18.53 8.50 16.09
CA GLY A 66 17.67 9.39 16.88
C GLY A 66 16.79 10.34 16.07
N LYS A 67 16.78 10.25 14.73
CA LYS A 67 15.92 11.05 13.85
C LYS A 67 14.80 10.20 13.26
N ALA A 68 13.58 10.70 13.32
CA ALA A 68 12.44 10.10 12.63
C ALA A 68 12.48 10.43 11.13
N ILE A 69 12.33 9.41 10.30
CA ILE A 69 12.34 9.49 8.83
C ILE A 69 11.03 8.87 8.34
N GLY A 70 10.26 9.62 7.55
CA GLY A 70 9.06 9.11 6.88
C GLY A 70 9.44 8.13 5.77
N LEU A 71 8.76 6.98 5.72
CA LEU A 71 8.94 5.95 4.69
C LEU A 71 7.72 5.78 3.79
N SER A 72 6.63 6.49 4.07
CA SER A 72 5.41 6.49 3.28
C SER A 72 4.80 7.89 3.26
N GLU A 73 3.94 8.13 2.29
CA GLU A 73 3.16 9.35 2.16
C GLU A 73 1.68 9.02 2.38
N ASP A 74 0.97 9.86 3.12
CA ASP A 74 -0.44 9.63 3.40
C ASP A 74 -1.27 9.92 2.15
N HIS A 75 -2.22 9.04 1.81
CA HIS A 75 -3.20 9.29 0.75
C HIS A 75 -4.35 10.13 1.29
N LYS A 76 -4.20 11.46 1.21
CA LYS A 76 -5.23 12.43 1.63
C LYS A 76 -5.94 13.03 0.40
N PRO A 77 -7.29 13.15 0.40
CA PRO A 77 -8.04 13.68 -0.76
C PRO A 77 -7.70 15.12 -1.17
N ASN A 78 -7.11 15.91 -0.26
CA ASN A 78 -6.68 17.28 -0.54
C ASN A 78 -5.31 17.36 -1.24
N ARG A 79 -4.56 16.25 -1.35
CA ARG A 79 -3.34 16.21 -2.15
C ARG A 79 -3.70 16.30 -3.63
N SER A 80 -3.06 17.20 -4.35
CA SER A 80 -3.44 17.51 -5.74
C SER A 80 -3.31 16.33 -6.71
N ASP A 81 -2.34 15.43 -6.48
CA ASP A 81 -2.15 14.20 -7.26
C ASP A 81 -3.22 13.17 -6.95
N GLU A 82 -3.51 12.95 -5.66
CA GLU A 82 -4.55 12.01 -5.22
C GLU A 82 -5.96 12.48 -5.61
N ARG A 83 -6.21 13.78 -5.48
CA ARG A 83 -7.45 14.42 -5.94
C ARG A 83 -7.66 14.19 -7.44
N LYS A 84 -6.64 14.45 -8.25
CA LYS A 84 -6.69 14.18 -9.70
C LYS A 84 -6.91 12.70 -9.98
N ARG A 85 -6.26 11.80 -9.23
CA ARG A 85 -6.47 10.36 -9.37
C ARG A 85 -7.94 10.01 -9.14
N ILE A 86 -8.53 10.47 -8.05
CA ILE A 86 -9.93 10.20 -7.68
C ILE A 86 -10.89 10.80 -8.72
N GLU A 87 -10.68 12.07 -9.12
CA GLU A 87 -11.53 12.78 -10.08
C GLU A 87 -11.46 12.19 -11.50
N ASN A 88 -10.33 11.60 -11.89
CA ASN A 88 -10.15 10.98 -13.20
C ASN A 88 -10.76 9.57 -13.33
N VAL A 89 -11.23 8.94 -12.25
CA VAL A 89 -11.92 7.65 -12.34
C VAL A 89 -13.40 7.89 -12.67
N SER A 90 -13.79 7.73 -13.94
CA SER A 90 -15.18 7.86 -14.36
C SER A 90 -16.01 6.63 -13.96
N SER A 91 -17.12 6.88 -13.26
CA SER A 91 -18.28 6.00 -13.05
C SER A 91 -18.07 4.62 -12.39
N ASN A 92 -18.68 4.45 -11.21
CA ASN A 92 -19.12 3.21 -10.54
C ASN A 92 -18.10 2.11 -10.22
N VAL A 93 -16.83 2.27 -10.56
CA VAL A 93 -15.75 1.43 -10.03
C VAL A 93 -14.73 2.34 -9.38
N LEU A 94 -14.90 2.60 -8.09
CA LEU A 94 -13.86 3.16 -7.23
C LEU A 94 -12.70 2.15 -7.17
N ARG A 95 -11.86 2.11 -8.22
CA ARG A 95 -10.53 1.48 -8.15
C ARG A 95 -9.66 2.37 -7.27
N LEU A 96 -9.87 2.25 -5.96
CA LEU A 96 -9.21 3.04 -4.93
C LEU A 96 -7.74 2.66 -4.75
N TRP A 97 -7.30 1.53 -5.30
CA TRP A 97 -6.02 0.91 -4.92
C TRP A 97 -5.06 0.77 -6.11
N GLN A 98 -4.25 1.80 -6.36
CA GLN A 98 -2.94 1.58 -6.99
C GLN A 98 -1.90 1.46 -5.87
N SER A 99 -1.59 0.24 -5.46
CA SER A 99 -0.53 -0.06 -4.50
C SER A 99 0.83 0.22 -5.13
N ASN A 100 1.35 1.41 -4.90
CA ASN A 100 2.76 1.71 -5.14
C ASN A 100 3.55 1.30 -3.90
N VAL A 101 4.59 0.50 -4.07
CA VAL A 101 5.64 0.40 -3.04
C VAL A 101 6.36 1.74 -3.03
N GLU A 102 6.09 2.50 -1.98
CA GLU A 102 6.47 3.90 -1.85
C GLU A 102 7.94 4.06 -1.45
N ALA A 103 8.50 3.09 -0.74
CA ALA A 103 9.91 3.14 -0.35
C ALA A 103 10.60 1.77 -0.35
N VAL A 104 11.86 1.76 -0.79
CA VAL A 104 12.81 0.68 -0.58
C VAL A 104 14.03 1.28 0.11
N CYS A 105 14.23 0.97 1.39
CA CYS A 105 15.36 1.44 2.17
C CYS A 105 16.39 0.31 2.34
N ARG A 106 17.68 0.58 2.15
CA ARG A 106 18.73 -0.41 2.41
C ARG A 106 19.21 -0.29 3.85
N CYS A 107 18.86 -1.25 4.70
CA CYS A 107 19.32 -1.35 6.08
C CYS A 107 20.75 -1.90 6.10
N ARG A 108 21.76 -1.03 6.17
CA ARG A 108 23.11 -1.46 6.57
C ARG A 108 23.10 -1.62 8.10
N THR A 109 23.33 -2.84 8.57
CA THR A 109 23.74 -3.12 9.96
C THR A 109 25.10 -2.52 10.22
#